data_AF-V4MQQ7-F1
#
_entry.id   AF-V4MQQ7-F1
#
_cell.length_a   1.000
_cell.length_b   1.000
_cell.length_c   1.000
_cell.angle_alpha   90.00
_cell.angle_beta   90.00
_cell.angle_gamma   90.00
#
_symmetry.space_group_name_H-M   'P 1'
#
loop_
_entity.id
_entity.type
_entity.pdbx_description
1 polymer ?
#
loop_
_entity_poly.entity_id
_entity_poly.type
_entity_poly.pdbx_seq_one_letter_code
_entity_poly.pdbx_strand_id
1 'polypeptide(L)'
;MAFNFSRFDAQSAAEKAVSVIGLGYDLCSDVRLSSCKATPDGSRLVEIDPTRNRDLVFPGGVVVNNVSSSIKCDKGERTRFRSDILSFNQMSEKFNQDMSLSGKIPSGMFNTMFELREGWQKDASSVKTLAYDGWFISLYSVELVRSQVTLRDEVKREVPSSWDSVALAGFIEKYGTHIVVGVTMGGKDVVHMKQLRKSNHEPDEVQKLLKQLGDKRFSVDPVQSVSPAGVYSGKPKEENPIQWGIHGQFGSSVSRPVIMRSKNEDLVSICIRRGGVDMGQSHDRWLSTISQSPNAISMCFVPITSLLSGLPGTGFLSHAVNLYLRYKPPIEELHQFLEFQLPRQWAPVYGDLPLGLRRRKQSSPSLQFSLLGPKLYVNTSKVDSGERPVTGLRLFLEGKKGDHLAIHLQHLSTCPPSLHLSHDDTYEPIDEPTDKGYYEAVKWGIFSHVCTFPVQYNGARSDDAASIVTKAWLEVKGIGMRKVLFLRLGFSRVASAVTRRSGWDNLSSISRKSGVFSMISTRLSAGLSPNPTAMKPQSKIDINSAVYPGGPSPPVKPKLLSLVDMKEVVRGPEVPPGYWVVTGAKLCVNAGKISIKAKYSLLTVVSEDSLV
;
A
#
# COMPACT_ATOMS: atom_id res chain seq x y z
N MET A 1 37.70 1.47 18.27
CA MET A 1 37.55 0.11 17.73
C MET A 1 36.06 -0.16 17.51
N ALA A 2 35.57 -0.03 16.28
CA ALA A 2 34.17 -0.26 15.95
C ALA A 2 33.97 -1.75 15.63
N PHE A 3 33.22 -2.46 16.48
CA PHE A 3 32.90 -3.87 16.31
C PHE A 3 31.94 -4.08 15.13
N ASN A 4 32.34 -4.96 14.20
CA ASN A 4 31.62 -5.37 12.99
C ASN A 4 30.56 -6.43 13.37
N PHE A 5 29.31 -6.03 13.60
CA PHE A 5 28.30 -6.89 14.25
C PHE A 5 27.52 -7.90 13.38
N SER A 6 27.92 -8.25 12.14
CA SER A 6 27.07 -9.18 11.36
C SER A 6 27.74 -9.91 10.19
N ARG A 7 29.02 -10.25 10.31
CA ARG A 7 29.65 -11.22 9.39
C ARG A 7 29.60 -12.58 10.04
N PHE A 8 28.90 -13.53 9.42
CA PHE A 8 29.02 -14.93 9.80
C PHE A 8 30.29 -15.50 9.18
N ASP A 9 31.09 -16.19 9.99
CA ASP A 9 31.98 -17.22 9.47
C ASP A 9 31.17 -18.47 9.10
N ALA A 10 31.83 -19.49 8.53
CA ALA A 10 31.14 -20.70 8.09
C ALA A 10 30.43 -21.45 9.24
N GLN A 11 31.03 -21.47 10.44
CA GLN A 11 30.51 -22.15 11.62
C GLN A 11 29.25 -21.45 12.15
N SER A 12 29.37 -20.16 12.47
CA SER A 12 28.27 -19.33 12.98
C SER A 12 27.12 -19.22 11.98
N ALA A 13 27.40 -19.24 10.67
CA ALA A 13 26.37 -19.30 9.65
C ALA A 13 25.55 -20.59 9.72
N ALA A 14 26.21 -21.75 9.86
CA ALA A 14 25.55 -23.04 9.93
C ALA A 14 24.73 -23.18 11.22
N GLU A 15 25.31 -22.80 12.35
CA GLU A 15 24.61 -22.76 13.65
C GLU A 15 23.38 -21.86 13.58
N LYS A 16 23.53 -20.66 12.98
CA LYS A 16 22.41 -19.73 12.84
C LYS A 16 21.33 -20.31 11.92
N ALA A 17 21.69 -20.90 10.79
CA ALA A 17 20.74 -21.52 9.86
C ALA A 17 19.91 -22.62 10.53
N VAL A 18 20.53 -23.47 11.37
CA VAL A 18 19.83 -24.50 12.16
C VAL A 18 18.95 -23.88 13.26
N SER A 19 19.44 -22.83 13.93
CA SER A 19 18.73 -22.18 15.03
C SER A 19 17.41 -21.54 14.62
N VAL A 20 17.30 -21.03 13.38
CA VAL A 20 16.13 -20.27 12.92
C VAL A 20 14.98 -21.13 12.39
N ILE A 21 15.22 -22.41 12.14
CA ILE A 21 14.15 -23.32 11.71
C ILE A 21 13.02 -23.35 12.75
N GLY A 22 11.77 -23.30 12.35
CA GLY A 22 10.65 -23.27 13.27
C GLY A 22 10.43 -21.95 14.02
N LEU A 23 11.21 -20.90 13.72
CA LEU A 23 10.94 -19.54 14.21
C LEU A 23 9.88 -18.86 13.33
N GLY A 24 9.24 -17.84 13.91
CA GLY A 24 8.35 -16.94 13.21
C GLY A 24 9.08 -16.02 12.24
N TYR A 25 8.36 -15.48 11.27
CA TYR A 25 8.89 -14.58 10.26
C TYR A 25 7.82 -13.62 9.77
N ASP A 26 8.20 -12.37 9.58
CA ASP A 26 7.36 -11.41 8.88
C ASP A 26 7.67 -11.42 7.37
N LEU A 27 6.75 -11.97 6.57
CA LEU A 27 6.89 -12.04 5.12
C LEU A 27 6.91 -10.66 4.43
N CYS A 28 6.54 -9.57 5.11
CA CYS A 28 6.75 -8.21 4.60
C CYS A 28 8.23 -7.78 4.63
N SER A 29 9.09 -8.50 5.34
CA SER A 29 10.52 -8.24 5.46
C SER A 29 11.35 -8.93 4.36
N ASP A 30 12.52 -8.37 4.04
CA ASP A 30 13.55 -9.03 3.23
C ASP A 30 14.07 -10.28 3.94
N VAL A 31 14.57 -11.28 3.19
CA VAL A 31 15.18 -12.51 3.73
C VAL A 31 16.45 -12.20 4.52
N ARG A 32 16.38 -12.32 5.86
CA ARG A 32 17.47 -12.08 6.81
C ARG A 32 17.31 -12.98 8.03
N LEU A 33 18.38 -13.68 8.42
CA LEU A 33 18.39 -14.53 9.61
C LEU A 33 18.11 -13.74 10.90
N SER A 34 18.51 -12.47 10.94
CA SER A 34 18.25 -11.57 12.07
C SER A 34 16.79 -11.16 12.22
N SER A 35 15.96 -11.34 11.19
CA SER A 35 14.55 -10.98 11.19
C SER A 35 13.64 -12.13 11.65
N CYS A 36 14.21 -13.29 12.00
CA CYS A 36 13.46 -14.43 12.54
C CYS A 36 13.02 -14.14 13.98
N LYS A 37 11.78 -14.51 14.31
CA LYS A 37 11.11 -14.19 15.57
C LYS A 37 10.96 -15.44 16.44
N ALA A 38 11.60 -15.43 17.61
CA ALA A 38 11.41 -16.44 18.64
C ALA A 38 10.25 -16.05 19.57
N THR A 39 9.80 -16.98 20.39
CA THR A 39 8.96 -16.66 21.55
C THR A 39 9.74 -15.76 22.55
N PRO A 40 9.07 -15.09 23.51
CA PRO A 40 9.75 -14.22 24.49
C PRO A 40 10.84 -14.91 25.33
N ASP A 41 10.72 -16.20 25.58
CA ASP A 41 11.72 -17.05 26.26
C ASP A 41 12.86 -17.51 25.33
N GLY A 42 12.85 -17.11 24.05
CA GLY A 42 13.86 -17.47 23.06
C GLY A 42 13.63 -18.83 22.38
N SER A 43 12.49 -19.48 22.64
CA SER A 43 12.12 -20.77 22.05
C SER A 43 11.58 -20.66 20.61
N ARG A 44 11.50 -21.81 19.93
CA ARG A 44 10.88 -21.95 18.60
C ARG A 44 9.35 -21.91 18.72
N LEU A 45 8.67 -21.48 17.66
CA LEU A 45 7.20 -21.42 17.64
C LEU A 45 6.56 -22.79 17.42
N VAL A 46 7.32 -23.72 16.83
CA VAL A 46 6.88 -25.09 16.54
C VAL A 46 7.55 -26.10 17.46
N GLU A 47 6.88 -27.23 17.64
CA GLU A 47 7.42 -28.40 18.30
C GLU A 47 8.41 -29.10 17.38
N ILE A 48 9.59 -29.39 17.91
CA ILE A 48 10.63 -30.19 17.26
C ILE A 48 11.05 -31.23 18.29
N ASP A 49 10.97 -32.51 17.91
CA ASP A 49 11.31 -33.63 18.78
C ASP A 49 12.74 -33.47 19.35
N PRO A 50 12.89 -33.30 20.68
CA PRO A 50 14.18 -33.12 21.33
C PRO A 50 14.87 -34.45 21.64
N THR A 51 14.19 -35.59 21.49
CA THR A 51 14.68 -36.90 21.95
C THR A 51 15.67 -37.54 20.99
N ARG A 52 15.62 -37.17 19.70
CA ARG A 52 16.45 -37.74 18.65
C ARG A 52 17.34 -36.68 18.04
N ASN A 53 18.50 -36.48 18.64
CA ASN A 53 19.49 -35.51 18.17
C ASN A 53 20.70 -36.20 17.55
N ARG A 54 21.33 -35.51 16.61
CA ARG A 54 22.54 -35.94 15.90
C ARG A 54 23.39 -34.74 15.53
N ASP A 55 24.65 -34.98 15.21
CA ASP A 55 25.50 -33.96 14.64
C ASP A 55 25.19 -33.82 13.14
N LEU A 56 25.07 -32.58 12.68
CA LEU A 56 24.94 -32.26 11.26
C LEU A 56 26.27 -31.74 10.73
N VAL A 57 26.76 -32.39 9.66
CA VAL A 57 28.00 -32.03 8.99
C VAL A 57 27.69 -31.21 7.75
N PHE A 58 28.33 -30.05 7.64
CA PHE A 58 28.20 -29.08 6.57
C PHE A 58 29.45 -29.07 5.69
N PRO A 59 29.37 -28.51 4.47
CA PRO A 59 30.53 -28.32 3.61
C PRO A 59 31.69 -27.59 4.32
N GLY A 60 32.92 -27.99 4.03
CA GLY A 60 34.12 -27.42 4.68
C GLY A 60 34.44 -28.00 6.07
N GLY A 61 33.78 -29.09 6.48
CA GLY A 61 34.05 -29.77 7.74
C GLY A 61 33.41 -29.11 8.97
N VAL A 62 32.50 -28.15 8.76
CA VAL A 62 31.72 -27.50 9.82
C VAL A 62 30.75 -28.52 10.41
N VAL A 63 30.69 -28.60 11.75
CA VAL A 63 29.80 -29.51 12.46
C VAL A 63 28.93 -28.71 13.42
N VAL A 64 27.62 -28.90 13.34
CA VAL A 64 26.65 -28.37 14.31
C VAL A 64 26.15 -29.54 15.14
N ASN A 65 26.46 -29.50 16.44
CA ASN A 65 26.15 -30.60 17.36
C ASN A 65 24.70 -30.55 17.83
N ASN A 66 24.20 -31.70 18.29
CA ASN A 66 22.93 -31.81 19.01
C ASN A 66 21.72 -31.24 18.24
N VAL A 67 21.63 -31.51 16.93
CA VAL A 67 20.53 -31.06 16.09
C VAL A 67 19.45 -32.15 15.99
N SER A 68 18.18 -31.77 16.15
CA SER A 68 17.07 -32.71 15.98
C SER A 68 17.13 -33.39 14.61
N SER A 69 16.89 -34.69 14.60
CA SER A 69 16.84 -35.53 13.39
C SER A 69 15.77 -35.09 12.36
N SER A 70 14.79 -34.28 12.80
CA SER A 70 13.80 -33.65 11.94
C SER A 70 14.36 -32.51 11.09
N ILE A 71 15.57 -32.02 11.39
CA ILE A 71 16.27 -31.03 10.58
C ILE A 71 17.30 -31.76 9.71
N LYS A 72 17.26 -31.48 8.41
CA LYS A 72 18.16 -32.04 7.41
C LYS A 72 19.01 -30.93 6.79
N CYS A 73 20.19 -31.34 6.33
CA CYS A 73 21.06 -30.50 5.53
C CYS A 73 21.18 -31.15 4.15
N ASP A 74 20.80 -30.42 3.11
CA ASP A 74 20.95 -30.83 1.72
C ASP A 74 22.12 -30.09 1.08
N LYS A 75 22.76 -30.74 0.11
CA LYS A 75 23.88 -30.15 -0.63
C LYS A 75 23.37 -29.00 -1.49
N GLY A 76 24.13 -27.91 -1.54
CA GLY A 76 23.85 -26.80 -2.43
C GLY A 76 24.27 -27.06 -3.87
N GLU A 77 23.84 -26.17 -4.74
CA GLU A 77 24.19 -26.12 -6.15
C GLU A 77 24.63 -24.70 -6.54
N ARG A 78 25.39 -24.62 -7.63
CA ARG A 78 25.78 -23.35 -8.25
C ARG A 78 25.12 -23.25 -9.61
N THR A 79 24.22 -22.28 -9.75
CA THR A 79 23.42 -22.11 -10.96
C THR A 79 23.43 -20.64 -11.39
N ARG A 80 23.67 -20.37 -12.67
CA ARG A 80 23.34 -19.07 -13.27
C ARG A 80 21.94 -19.19 -13.84
N PHE A 81 21.06 -18.30 -13.42
CA PHE A 81 19.69 -18.28 -13.88
C PHE A 81 19.36 -16.92 -14.49
N ARG A 82 18.65 -16.95 -15.62
CA ARG A 82 18.05 -15.78 -16.25
C ARG A 82 16.55 -16.03 -16.37
N SER A 83 15.75 -15.10 -15.87
CA SER A 83 14.31 -15.17 -16.00
C SER A 83 13.85 -14.78 -17.41
N ASP A 84 12.61 -15.17 -17.73
CA ASP A 84 11.84 -14.52 -18.78
C ASP A 84 11.49 -13.07 -18.41
N ILE A 85 10.99 -12.33 -19.39
CA ILE A 85 10.38 -11.01 -19.19
C ILE A 85 8.94 -11.21 -18.69
N LEU A 86 8.70 -10.94 -17.41
CA LEU A 86 7.44 -11.25 -16.75
C LEU A 86 6.68 -9.98 -16.34
N SER A 87 5.35 -10.07 -16.30
CA SER A 87 4.54 -9.03 -15.66
C SER A 87 4.79 -8.99 -14.15
N PHE A 88 4.40 -7.89 -13.50
CA PHE A 88 4.52 -7.73 -12.04
C PHE A 88 3.94 -8.92 -11.26
N ASN A 89 2.72 -9.35 -11.60
CA ASN A 89 2.04 -10.43 -10.89
C ASN A 89 2.70 -11.79 -11.11
N GLN A 90 3.14 -12.08 -12.34
CA GLN A 90 3.85 -13.33 -12.65
C GLN A 90 5.19 -13.40 -11.92
N MET A 91 5.93 -12.29 -11.87
CA MET A 91 7.21 -12.25 -11.17
C MET A 91 7.03 -12.37 -9.65
N SER A 92 6.03 -11.69 -9.08
CA SER A 92 5.65 -11.83 -7.67
C SER A 92 5.30 -13.28 -7.30
N GLU A 93 4.47 -13.93 -8.13
CA GLU A 93 4.10 -15.33 -7.97
C GLU A 93 5.30 -16.28 -8.04
N LYS A 94 6.22 -16.06 -8.99
CA LYS A 94 7.46 -16.82 -9.08
C LYS A 94 8.31 -16.68 -7.81
N PHE A 95 8.51 -15.46 -7.30
CA PHE A 95 9.26 -15.26 -6.04
C PHE A 95 8.61 -15.96 -4.85
N ASN A 96 7.27 -15.97 -4.79
CA ASN A 96 6.55 -16.67 -3.73
C ASN A 96 6.72 -18.20 -3.85
N GLN A 97 6.61 -18.76 -5.06
CA GLN A 97 6.85 -20.18 -5.31
C GLN A 97 8.27 -20.60 -4.91
N ASP A 98 9.27 -19.79 -5.24
CA ASP A 98 10.68 -20.03 -4.87
C ASP A 98 10.89 -20.04 -3.33
N MET A 99 9.93 -19.54 -2.54
CA MET A 99 9.91 -19.59 -1.07
C MET A 99 8.89 -20.59 -0.49
N SER A 100 8.39 -21.54 -1.31
CA SER A 100 7.34 -22.51 -0.96
C SER A 100 5.97 -21.89 -0.61
N LEU A 101 5.65 -20.73 -1.18
CA LEU A 101 4.39 -20.02 -0.98
C LEU A 101 3.54 -19.99 -2.25
N SER A 102 2.23 -19.88 -2.07
CA SER A 102 1.27 -19.71 -3.17
C SER A 102 0.77 -18.27 -3.27
N GLY A 103 0.27 -17.89 -4.45
CA GLY A 103 -0.42 -16.63 -4.67
C GLY A 103 0.49 -15.49 -5.12
N LYS A 104 -0.14 -14.33 -5.35
CA LYS A 104 0.44 -13.21 -6.11
C LYS A 104 0.78 -11.99 -5.26
N ILE A 105 0.51 -12.02 -3.96
CA ILE A 105 0.79 -10.90 -3.06
C ILE A 105 2.31 -10.72 -2.96
N PRO A 106 2.86 -9.55 -3.28
CA PRO A 106 4.30 -9.31 -3.23
C PRO A 106 4.90 -9.53 -1.84
N SER A 107 5.93 -10.35 -1.75
CA SER A 107 6.72 -10.54 -0.53
C SER A 107 7.73 -9.41 -0.30
N GLY A 108 8.23 -9.29 0.93
CA GLY A 108 9.29 -8.34 1.28
C GLY A 108 10.59 -8.57 0.50
N MET A 109 10.92 -9.84 0.24
CA MET A 109 12.05 -10.20 -0.63
C MET A 109 11.86 -9.67 -2.05
N PHE A 110 10.72 -9.92 -2.69
CA PHE A 110 10.42 -9.40 -4.02
C PHE A 110 10.48 -7.86 -4.07
N ASN A 111 9.86 -7.19 -3.09
CA ASN A 111 9.89 -5.73 -3.00
C ASN A 111 11.32 -5.19 -2.85
N THR A 112 12.15 -5.87 -2.07
CA THR A 112 13.55 -5.50 -1.88
C THR A 112 14.36 -5.67 -3.16
N MET A 113 14.16 -6.79 -3.88
CA MET A 113 14.93 -7.10 -5.08
C MET A 113 14.66 -6.12 -6.24
N PHE A 114 13.43 -5.59 -6.34
CA PHE A 114 13.02 -4.65 -7.39
C PHE A 114 12.87 -3.20 -6.93
N GLU A 115 13.29 -2.89 -5.70
CA GLU A 115 13.17 -1.56 -5.09
C GLU A 115 11.74 -0.97 -5.20
N LEU A 116 10.78 -1.71 -4.65
CA LEU A 116 9.35 -1.36 -4.63
C LEU A 116 8.97 -0.87 -3.23
N ARG A 117 8.38 0.31 -3.13
CA ARG A 117 8.16 1.03 -1.85
C ARG A 117 6.82 1.76 -1.76
N GLU A 118 6.07 1.91 -2.85
CA GLU A 118 4.93 2.86 -2.92
C GLU A 118 3.56 2.23 -2.61
N GLY A 119 3.56 0.98 -2.13
CA GLY A 119 2.37 0.15 -1.98
C GLY A 119 2.12 -0.63 -3.27
N TRP A 120 1.81 -1.92 -3.15
CA TRP A 120 1.94 -2.83 -4.28
C TRP A 120 1.02 -2.49 -5.47
N GLN A 121 -0.15 -1.89 -5.24
CA GLN A 121 -1.05 -1.47 -6.32
C GLN A 121 -0.41 -0.35 -7.15
N LYS A 122 0.25 0.62 -6.51
CA LYS A 122 0.94 1.71 -7.20
C LYS A 122 2.17 1.20 -7.93
N ASP A 123 2.97 0.38 -7.26
CA ASP A 123 4.13 -0.29 -7.84
C ASP A 123 3.73 -1.14 -9.07
N ALA A 124 2.69 -1.97 -8.96
CA ALA A 124 2.16 -2.75 -10.07
C ALA A 124 1.62 -1.88 -11.21
N SER A 125 1.08 -0.70 -10.89
CA SER A 125 0.55 0.24 -11.89
C SER A 125 1.63 1.01 -12.66
N SER A 126 2.83 1.15 -12.10
CA SER A 126 3.95 1.86 -12.72
C SER A 126 4.88 0.94 -13.52
N VAL A 127 4.90 -0.35 -13.18
CA VAL A 127 5.73 -1.38 -13.83
C VAL A 127 5.05 -1.97 -15.08
N LYS A 128 5.83 -2.09 -16.16
CA LYS A 128 5.49 -2.81 -17.40
C LYS A 128 5.90 -4.27 -17.27
N THR A 129 7.19 -4.52 -17.06
CA THR A 129 7.80 -5.85 -16.96
C THR A 129 8.94 -5.86 -15.95
N LEU A 130 9.26 -7.05 -15.45
CA LEU A 130 10.35 -7.35 -14.53
C LEU A 130 11.13 -8.55 -15.05
N ALA A 131 12.45 -8.55 -14.84
CA ALA A 131 13.31 -9.68 -15.17
C ALA A 131 14.59 -9.65 -14.32
N TYR A 132 15.34 -10.75 -14.30
CA TYR A 132 16.67 -10.78 -13.68
C TYR A 132 17.63 -11.77 -14.35
N ASP A 133 18.93 -11.54 -14.20
CA ASP A 133 20.03 -12.44 -14.56
C ASP A 133 21.03 -12.46 -13.39
N GLY A 134 21.35 -13.63 -12.88
CA GLY A 134 22.26 -13.73 -11.75
C GLY A 134 22.77 -15.12 -11.45
N TRP A 135 23.84 -15.13 -10.66
CA TRP A 135 24.40 -16.34 -10.05
C TRP A 135 23.79 -16.57 -8.68
N PHE A 136 23.38 -17.81 -8.45
CA PHE A 136 22.89 -18.33 -7.18
C PHE A 136 23.83 -19.46 -6.77
N ILE A 137 24.62 -19.23 -5.73
CA ILE A 137 25.62 -20.16 -5.21
C ILE A 137 25.11 -20.64 -3.86
N SER A 138 24.32 -21.70 -3.88
CA SER A 138 23.93 -22.42 -2.67
C SER A 138 25.09 -23.31 -2.24
N LEU A 139 25.54 -23.17 -0.99
CA LEU A 139 26.48 -24.10 -0.38
C LEU A 139 25.75 -25.29 0.24
N TYR A 140 24.65 -24.99 0.93
CA TYR A 140 23.79 -25.96 1.58
C TYR A 140 22.41 -25.36 1.88
N SER A 141 21.41 -26.22 2.03
CA SER A 141 20.09 -25.87 2.55
C SER A 141 19.83 -26.61 3.86
N VAL A 142 19.29 -25.91 4.86
CA VAL A 142 18.82 -26.50 6.12
C VAL A 142 17.31 -26.49 6.09
N GLU A 143 16.69 -27.66 6.24
CA GLU A 143 15.24 -27.81 6.09
C GLU A 143 14.63 -28.67 7.19
N LEU A 144 13.43 -28.30 7.62
CA LEU A 144 12.58 -29.11 8.47
C LEU A 144 11.87 -30.16 7.63
N VAL A 145 11.95 -31.43 8.02
CA VAL A 145 11.16 -32.50 7.42
C VAL A 145 9.69 -32.17 7.61
N ARG A 146 8.96 -31.97 6.52
CA ARG A 146 7.59 -31.41 6.51
C ARG A 146 6.51 -32.34 7.10
N SER A 147 6.87 -33.44 7.76
CA SER A 147 5.92 -34.31 8.45
C SER A 147 5.37 -33.61 9.69
N GLN A 148 4.11 -33.14 9.61
CA GLN A 148 3.28 -32.56 10.68
C GLN A 148 3.99 -31.52 11.58
N VAL A 149 4.38 -30.39 10.99
CA VAL A 149 4.79 -29.21 11.76
C VAL A 149 3.64 -28.78 12.67
N THR A 150 3.88 -28.75 13.98
CA THR A 150 2.84 -28.41 14.98
C THR A 150 3.29 -27.19 15.77
N LEU A 151 2.41 -26.20 15.93
CA LEU A 151 2.69 -25.04 16.79
C LEU A 151 2.69 -25.46 18.26
N ARG A 152 3.55 -24.83 19.06
CA ARG A 152 3.52 -24.99 20.51
C ARG A 152 2.21 -24.47 21.09
N ASP A 153 1.71 -25.12 22.14
CA ASP A 153 0.45 -24.74 22.78
C ASP A 153 0.46 -23.32 23.37
N GLU A 154 1.62 -22.82 23.79
CA GLU A 154 1.79 -21.44 24.23
C GLU A 154 1.42 -20.44 23.13
N VAL A 155 1.87 -20.67 21.89
CA VAL A 155 1.56 -19.82 20.75
C VAL A 155 0.07 -19.95 20.37
N LYS A 156 -0.48 -21.16 20.44
CA LYS A 156 -1.92 -21.41 20.18
C LYS A 156 -2.82 -20.65 21.16
N ARG A 157 -2.45 -20.57 22.45
CA ARG A 157 -3.22 -19.88 23.49
C ARG A 157 -3.29 -18.36 23.30
N GLU A 158 -2.32 -17.77 22.58
CA GLU A 158 -2.30 -16.33 22.30
C GLU A 158 -3.11 -15.93 21.07
N VAL A 159 -3.73 -16.88 20.36
CA VAL A 159 -4.59 -16.58 19.22
C VAL A 159 -5.87 -15.87 19.72
N PRO A 160 -6.15 -14.64 19.27
CA PRO A 160 -7.34 -13.92 19.69
C PRO A 160 -8.62 -14.62 19.24
N SER A 161 -9.58 -14.78 20.16
CA SER A 161 -10.86 -15.47 19.90
C SER A 161 -11.92 -14.59 19.22
N SER A 162 -11.67 -13.28 19.10
CA SER A 162 -12.55 -12.27 18.50
C SER A 162 -11.76 -11.29 17.63
N TRP A 163 -12.44 -10.35 16.97
CA TRP A 163 -11.81 -9.25 16.26
C TRP A 163 -11.33 -8.16 17.23
N ASP A 164 -10.24 -8.43 17.93
CA ASP A 164 -9.51 -7.47 18.77
C ASP A 164 -8.28 -6.96 18.01
N SER A 165 -8.33 -5.71 17.56
CA SER A 165 -7.29 -5.07 16.75
C SER A 165 -5.92 -5.05 17.43
N VAL A 166 -5.88 -4.80 18.74
CA VAL A 166 -4.64 -4.70 19.52
C VAL A 166 -4.03 -6.08 19.70
N ALA A 167 -4.83 -7.07 20.10
CA ALA A 167 -4.35 -8.44 20.27
C ALA A 167 -3.90 -9.07 18.93
N LEU A 168 -4.64 -8.83 17.84
CA LEU A 168 -4.28 -9.32 16.51
C LEU A 168 -2.99 -8.68 16.00
N ALA A 169 -2.83 -7.36 16.15
CA ALA A 169 -1.61 -6.67 15.78
C ALA A 169 -0.41 -7.16 16.62
N GLY A 170 -0.60 -7.28 17.93
CA GLY A 170 0.41 -7.78 18.86
C GLY A 170 0.87 -9.21 18.51
N PHE A 171 -0.05 -10.09 18.13
CA PHE A 171 0.30 -11.44 17.67
C PHE A 171 1.19 -11.40 16.42
N ILE A 172 0.82 -10.60 15.41
CA ILE A 172 1.59 -10.46 14.14
C ILE A 172 2.96 -9.83 14.40
N GLU A 173 3.02 -8.82 15.26
CA GLU A 173 4.27 -8.18 15.66
C GLU A 173 5.18 -9.16 16.40
N LYS A 174 4.63 -9.94 17.34
CA LYS A 174 5.38 -10.89 18.17
C LYS A 174 5.87 -12.11 17.39
N TYR A 175 4.99 -12.77 16.64
CA TYR A 175 5.26 -14.06 16.00
C TYR A 175 5.47 -13.98 14.49
N GLY A 176 5.14 -12.85 13.86
CA GLY A 176 5.16 -12.73 12.41
C GLY A 176 3.93 -13.37 11.76
N THR A 177 4.04 -13.64 10.47
CA THR A 177 2.95 -14.17 9.64
C THR A 177 3.20 -15.61 9.19
N HIS A 178 4.45 -16.05 9.19
CA HIS A 178 4.88 -17.34 8.66
C HIS A 178 5.90 -18.00 9.59
N ILE A 179 6.09 -19.30 9.46
CA ILE A 179 7.13 -20.09 10.11
C ILE A 179 8.23 -20.40 9.11
N VAL A 180 9.49 -20.22 9.50
CA VAL A 180 10.66 -20.64 8.72
C VAL A 180 10.75 -22.16 8.73
N VAL A 181 10.64 -22.82 7.58
CA VAL A 181 10.81 -24.28 7.46
C VAL A 181 12.03 -24.68 6.64
N GLY A 182 12.69 -23.72 5.99
CA GLY A 182 13.94 -23.96 5.28
C GLY A 182 14.75 -22.69 5.08
N VAL A 183 16.07 -22.84 5.00
CA VAL A 183 17.02 -21.75 4.75
C VAL A 183 18.08 -22.25 3.80
N THR A 184 18.33 -21.50 2.72
CA THR A 184 19.43 -21.77 1.80
C THR A 184 20.57 -20.80 2.06
N MET A 185 21.76 -21.32 2.38
CA MET A 185 22.95 -20.56 2.73
C MET A 185 23.96 -20.56 1.59
N GLY A 186 24.58 -19.41 1.35
CA GLY A 186 25.64 -19.26 0.36
C GLY A 186 25.80 -17.82 -0.09
N GLY A 187 25.81 -17.58 -1.40
CA GLY A 187 25.87 -16.24 -1.95
C GLY A 187 25.11 -16.10 -3.27
N LYS A 188 24.68 -14.88 -3.59
CA LYS A 188 24.06 -14.55 -4.87
C LYS A 188 24.54 -13.19 -5.36
N ASP A 189 24.66 -13.06 -6.67
CA ASP A 189 25.00 -11.82 -7.36
C ASP A 189 24.07 -11.68 -8.57
N VAL A 190 23.11 -10.77 -8.48
CA VAL A 190 21.95 -10.73 -9.38
C VAL A 190 21.70 -9.30 -9.86
N VAL A 191 21.49 -9.15 -11.17
CA VAL A 191 21.01 -7.92 -11.80
C VAL A 191 19.51 -8.05 -12.01
N HIS A 192 18.73 -7.24 -11.32
CA HIS A 192 17.29 -7.14 -11.50
C HIS A 192 16.98 -5.95 -12.41
N MET A 193 16.08 -6.13 -13.37
CA MET A 193 15.64 -5.09 -14.28
C MET A 193 14.16 -4.82 -14.11
N LYS A 194 13.82 -3.54 -14.01
CA LYS A 194 12.47 -3.01 -13.89
C LYS A 194 12.19 -2.09 -15.08
N GLN A 195 11.27 -2.48 -15.94
CA GLN A 195 10.77 -1.66 -17.04
C GLN A 195 9.51 -0.93 -16.59
N LEU A 196 9.48 0.40 -16.73
CA LEU A 196 8.32 1.21 -16.41
C LEU A 196 7.33 1.26 -17.57
N ARG A 197 6.04 1.47 -17.29
CA ARG A 197 4.97 1.50 -18.32
C ARG A 197 5.13 2.55 -19.40
N LYS A 198 5.84 3.64 -19.11
CA LYS A 198 6.17 4.68 -20.08
C LYS A 198 7.23 4.24 -21.11
N SER A 199 7.87 3.09 -20.91
CA SER A 199 8.92 2.58 -21.79
C SER A 199 8.36 1.98 -23.08
N ASN A 200 8.95 2.39 -24.21
CA ASN A 200 8.62 1.88 -25.53
C ASN A 200 9.46 0.67 -25.95
N HIS A 201 10.36 0.19 -25.08
CA HIS A 201 11.18 -0.98 -25.39
C HIS A 201 10.32 -2.24 -25.52
N GLU A 202 10.64 -3.03 -26.54
CA GLU A 202 10.06 -4.35 -26.75
C GLU A 202 10.74 -5.40 -25.85
N PRO A 203 10.06 -6.51 -25.51
CA PRO A 203 10.59 -7.52 -24.61
C PRO A 203 11.99 -8.04 -24.99
N ASP A 204 12.25 -8.24 -26.29
CA ASP A 204 13.55 -8.73 -26.79
C ASP A 204 14.69 -7.73 -26.56
N GLU A 205 14.41 -6.42 -26.66
CA GLU A 205 15.39 -5.38 -26.37
C GLU A 205 15.75 -5.36 -24.89
N VAL A 206 14.74 -5.48 -24.03
CA VAL A 206 14.92 -5.55 -22.57
C VAL A 206 15.73 -6.80 -22.20
N GLN A 207 15.40 -7.95 -22.79
CA GLN A 207 16.11 -9.21 -22.56
C GLN A 207 17.58 -9.13 -23.03
N LYS A 208 17.82 -8.51 -24.19
CA LYS A 208 19.18 -8.29 -24.72
C LYS A 208 19.99 -7.36 -23.81
N LEU A 209 19.39 -6.27 -23.32
CA LEU A 209 20.05 -5.36 -22.39
C LEU A 209 20.39 -6.05 -21.06
N LEU A 210 19.45 -6.82 -20.49
CA LEU A 210 19.69 -7.59 -19.28
C LEU A 210 20.85 -8.58 -19.47
N LYS A 211 20.87 -9.30 -20.60
CA LYS A 211 21.98 -10.18 -20.96
C LYS A 211 23.31 -9.43 -21.02
N GLN A 212 23.38 -8.28 -21.67
CA GLN A 212 24.59 -7.48 -21.76
C GLN A 212 25.09 -7.01 -20.38
N LEU A 213 24.17 -6.57 -19.50
CA LEU A 213 24.51 -6.18 -18.14
C LEU A 213 25.04 -7.37 -17.33
N GLY A 214 24.37 -8.53 -17.43
CA GLY A 214 24.82 -9.76 -16.79
C GLY A 214 26.19 -10.20 -17.29
N ASP A 215 26.39 -10.28 -18.61
CA ASP A 215 27.65 -10.70 -19.21
C ASP A 215 28.81 -9.75 -18.86
N LYS A 216 28.56 -8.44 -18.80
CA LYS A 216 29.55 -7.46 -18.33
C LYS A 216 29.86 -7.63 -16.85
N ARG A 217 28.85 -7.88 -16.01
CA ARG A 217 29.02 -8.02 -14.55
C ARG A 217 29.73 -9.33 -14.17
N PHE A 218 29.49 -10.39 -14.93
CA PHE A 218 29.97 -11.75 -14.65
C PHE A 218 31.11 -12.17 -15.59
N SER A 219 31.70 -11.25 -16.36
CA SER A 219 32.88 -11.53 -17.16
C SER A 219 34.05 -11.90 -16.27
N VAL A 220 34.76 -12.98 -16.63
CA VAL A 220 36.02 -13.35 -16.01
C VAL A 220 37.07 -12.35 -16.50
N ASP A 221 37.65 -11.56 -15.61
CA ASP A 221 38.83 -10.77 -15.96
C ASP A 221 39.99 -11.75 -16.23
N PRO A 222 40.57 -11.79 -17.45
CA PRO A 222 41.80 -12.52 -17.67
C PRO A 222 42.90 -11.82 -16.88
N VAL A 223 43.28 -12.43 -15.76
CA VAL A 223 44.49 -12.20 -14.94
C VAL A 223 45.22 -10.88 -15.25
N GLN A 224 44.88 -9.83 -14.51
CA GLN A 224 45.88 -8.81 -14.21
C GLN A 224 46.02 -8.69 -12.70
N SER A 225 47.12 -9.28 -12.21
CA SER A 225 47.77 -8.89 -10.98
C SER A 225 48.20 -7.41 -11.09
N VAL A 226 47.36 -6.51 -10.62
CA VAL A 226 47.82 -5.14 -10.33
C VAL A 226 47.45 -4.84 -8.88
N SER A 227 48.50 -4.71 -8.08
CA SER A 227 48.47 -4.19 -6.72
C SER A 227 47.76 -2.82 -6.69
N PRO A 228 47.09 -2.44 -5.59
CA PRO A 228 46.30 -1.22 -5.52
C PRO A 228 47.21 0.01 -5.30
N ALA A 229 47.97 0.38 -6.32
CA ALA A 229 48.69 1.66 -6.39
C ALA A 229 49.10 1.92 -7.85
N GLY A 230 48.35 2.76 -8.56
CA GLY A 230 48.78 3.27 -9.87
C GLY A 230 47.72 3.26 -10.95
N VAL A 231 46.66 4.05 -10.81
CA VAL A 231 45.85 4.50 -11.97
C VAL A 231 45.56 5.99 -11.83
N TYR A 232 46.61 6.80 -11.86
CA TYR A 232 46.55 8.22 -12.22
C TYR A 232 47.71 8.51 -13.18
N SER A 233 47.50 8.26 -14.47
CA SER A 233 48.29 8.85 -15.56
C SER A 233 47.72 8.42 -16.91
N GLY A 234 47.35 9.38 -17.75
CA GLY A 234 47.11 9.17 -19.20
C GLY A 234 45.73 9.61 -19.70
N LYS A 235 45.70 10.71 -20.45
CA LYS A 235 44.54 11.37 -21.09
C LYS A 235 43.92 10.55 -22.27
N PRO A 236 42.71 10.91 -22.75
CA PRO A 236 41.79 10.01 -23.45
C PRO A 236 41.88 10.08 -24.99
N LYS A 237 41.41 9.02 -25.66
CA LYS A 237 40.83 9.10 -27.01
C LYS A 237 39.44 8.45 -27.03
N GLU A 238 38.50 9.32 -27.35
CA GLU A 238 37.10 9.22 -27.76
C GLU A 238 36.60 7.87 -28.32
N GLU A 239 35.63 7.28 -27.64
CA GLU A 239 34.33 6.88 -28.20
C GLU A 239 33.36 6.62 -27.03
N ASN A 240 32.21 7.32 -27.03
CA ASN A 240 31.23 7.29 -25.94
C ASN A 240 30.42 5.98 -25.90
N PRO A 241 30.35 5.32 -24.73
CA PRO A 241 29.03 4.92 -24.25
C PRO A 241 28.85 5.17 -22.74
N ILE A 242 27.86 6.02 -22.44
CA ILE A 242 27.00 6.04 -21.25
C ILE A 242 27.75 6.18 -19.91
N GLN A 243 27.78 7.41 -19.40
CA GLN A 243 28.33 7.80 -18.11
C GLN A 243 27.45 7.30 -16.95
N TRP A 244 27.94 6.30 -16.21
CA TRP A 244 27.27 5.72 -15.03
C TRP A 244 27.92 6.27 -13.75
N GLY A 245 27.18 7.07 -12.98
CA GLY A 245 27.65 7.64 -11.71
C GLY A 245 27.45 6.68 -10.53
N ILE A 246 28.50 6.42 -9.76
CA ILE A 246 28.47 5.67 -8.50
C ILE A 246 28.57 6.68 -7.35
N HIS A 247 27.66 6.65 -6.38
CA HIS A 247 27.81 7.34 -5.09
C HIS A 247 27.67 6.29 -3.97
N GLY A 248 28.77 5.98 -3.30
CA GLY A 248 28.83 5.02 -2.20
C GLY A 248 29.09 5.71 -0.86
N GLN A 249 28.30 5.37 0.16
CA GLN A 249 28.57 5.65 1.57
C GLN A 249 28.26 4.37 2.38
N PHE A 250 29.21 3.99 3.24
CA PHE A 250 29.29 2.72 3.97
C PHE A 250 28.28 2.60 5.14
N GLY A 251 27.84 1.38 5.45
CA GLY A 251 27.17 1.09 6.74
C GLY A 251 26.06 0.02 6.80
N SER A 252 26.06 -1.01 5.96
CA SER A 252 25.03 -2.08 6.02
C SER A 252 25.62 -3.45 5.65
N SER A 253 25.20 -4.50 6.36
CA SER A 253 25.59 -5.91 6.14
C SER A 253 25.14 -6.48 4.80
N VAL A 254 24.23 -5.77 4.13
CA VAL A 254 23.95 -5.88 2.70
C VAL A 254 24.54 -4.65 2.05
N SER A 255 25.50 -4.83 1.15
CA SER A 255 25.99 -3.74 0.31
C SER A 255 24.78 -3.06 -0.35
N ARG A 256 24.68 -1.74 -0.25
CA ARG A 256 23.53 -1.00 -0.80
C ARG A 256 23.37 -1.38 -2.28
N PRO A 257 22.15 -1.64 -2.76
CA PRO A 257 21.95 -2.03 -4.14
C PRO A 257 22.55 -0.96 -5.07
N VAL A 258 23.29 -1.39 -6.08
CA VAL A 258 23.77 -0.47 -7.11
C VAL A 258 22.63 -0.28 -8.09
N ILE A 259 22.04 0.91 -8.07
CA ILE A 259 20.90 1.27 -8.91
C ILE A 259 21.39 2.10 -10.09
N MET A 260 21.02 1.66 -11.28
CA MET A 260 21.40 2.23 -12.56
C MET A 260 20.12 2.55 -13.34
N ARG A 261 20.02 3.75 -13.89
CA ARG A 261 18.83 4.20 -14.62
C ARG A 261 19.16 4.54 -16.06
N SER A 262 18.26 4.22 -16.98
CA SER A 262 18.39 4.65 -18.37
C SER A 262 18.30 6.18 -18.46
N LYS A 263 18.82 6.76 -19.55
CA LYS A 263 18.76 8.20 -19.82
C LYS A 263 17.31 8.75 -19.81
N ASN A 264 16.35 7.92 -20.23
CA ASN A 264 14.94 8.29 -20.29
C ASN A 264 14.17 7.94 -18.99
N GLU A 265 14.88 7.46 -17.96
CA GLU A 265 14.33 7.07 -16.65
C GLU A 265 13.19 6.05 -16.76
N ASP A 266 13.21 5.20 -17.79
CA ASP A 266 12.15 4.25 -18.14
C ASP A 266 12.56 2.77 -17.92
N LEU A 267 13.86 2.52 -17.78
CA LEU A 267 14.46 1.26 -17.37
C LEU A 267 15.32 1.49 -16.13
N VAL A 268 15.19 0.61 -15.16
CA VAL A 268 15.97 0.62 -13.92
C VAL A 268 16.63 -0.74 -13.74
N SER A 269 17.95 -0.75 -13.59
CA SER A 269 18.76 -1.93 -13.27
C SER A 269 19.23 -1.85 -11.82
N ILE A 270 19.09 -2.93 -11.07
CA ILE A 270 19.31 -2.99 -9.63
C ILE A 270 20.20 -4.20 -9.36
N CYS A 271 21.46 -3.96 -9.02
CA CYS A 271 22.40 -5.02 -8.74
C CYS A 271 22.42 -5.32 -7.24
N ILE A 272 22.17 -6.58 -6.89
CA ILE A 272 22.12 -7.04 -5.50
C ILE A 272 23.08 -8.21 -5.33
N ARG A 273 23.97 -8.05 -4.35
CA ARG A 273 24.89 -9.09 -3.91
C ARG A 273 24.59 -9.42 -2.45
N ARG A 274 24.56 -10.72 -2.13
CA ARG A 274 24.35 -11.22 -0.76
C ARG A 274 25.22 -12.43 -0.51
N GLY A 275 25.77 -12.56 0.70
CA GLY A 275 26.75 -13.60 1.02
C GLY A 275 28.12 -13.28 0.42
N GLY A 276 29.16 -13.86 0.99
CA GLY A 276 30.55 -13.45 0.74
C GLY A 276 30.86 -12.05 1.27
N VAL A 277 32.10 -11.63 1.07
CA VAL A 277 32.60 -10.31 1.47
C VAL A 277 32.44 -9.37 0.28
N ASP A 278 31.61 -8.33 0.36
CA ASP A 278 31.44 -7.35 -0.73
C ASP A 278 32.14 -6.03 -0.43
N MET A 279 33.24 -5.77 -1.15
CA MET A 279 34.09 -4.59 -1.07
C MET A 279 34.20 -3.90 -2.45
N GLY A 280 33.26 -4.17 -3.37
CA GLY A 280 33.28 -3.63 -4.73
C GLY A 280 34.19 -4.38 -5.71
N GLN A 281 34.66 -5.58 -5.35
CA GLN A 281 35.49 -6.42 -6.20
C GLN A 281 34.69 -7.12 -7.33
N SER A 282 35.44 -7.66 -8.30
CA SER A 282 34.92 -8.48 -9.40
C SER A 282 34.15 -9.72 -8.93
N HIS A 283 33.33 -10.29 -9.81
CA HIS A 283 32.52 -11.46 -9.49
C HIS A 283 33.36 -12.65 -9.01
N ASP A 284 34.46 -12.99 -9.68
CA ASP A 284 35.28 -14.15 -9.32
C ASP A 284 36.00 -13.98 -7.97
N ARG A 285 36.48 -12.76 -7.69
CA ARG A 285 37.06 -12.44 -6.38
C ARG A 285 36.02 -12.48 -5.27
N TRP A 286 34.78 -12.09 -5.55
CA TRP A 286 33.68 -12.24 -4.60
C TRP A 286 33.32 -13.71 -4.38
N LEU A 287 33.23 -14.49 -5.45
CA LEU A 287 32.85 -15.90 -5.44
C LEU A 287 33.73 -16.73 -4.49
N SER A 288 35.05 -16.48 -4.47
CA SER A 288 35.98 -17.20 -3.59
C SER A 288 35.79 -16.90 -2.09
N THR A 289 35.05 -15.85 -1.74
CA THR A 289 34.79 -15.47 -0.34
C THR A 289 33.53 -16.10 0.25
N ILE A 290 32.66 -16.69 -0.59
CA ILE A 290 31.34 -17.17 -0.16
C ILE A 290 31.45 -18.30 0.86
N SER A 291 32.39 -19.24 0.69
CA SER A 291 32.58 -20.35 1.63
C SER A 291 33.03 -19.89 3.01
N GLN A 292 33.76 -18.77 3.08
CA GLN A 292 34.26 -18.20 4.34
C GLN A 292 33.24 -17.31 5.04
N SER A 293 32.32 -16.68 4.28
CA SER A 293 31.29 -15.82 4.84
C SER A 293 29.93 -15.98 4.15
N PRO A 294 29.27 -17.15 4.28
CA PRO A 294 27.98 -17.39 3.65
C PRO A 294 26.86 -16.63 4.35
N ASN A 295 25.76 -16.39 3.62
CA ASN A 295 24.56 -15.74 4.15
C ASN A 295 23.29 -16.35 3.53
N ALA A 296 22.12 -16.09 4.13
CA ALA A 296 20.84 -16.61 3.67
C ALA A 296 20.42 -15.98 2.34
N ILE A 297 20.44 -16.76 1.26
CA ILE A 297 20.08 -16.29 -0.09
C ILE A 297 18.61 -16.54 -0.44
N SER A 298 17.99 -17.54 0.20
CA SER A 298 16.57 -17.89 0.13
C SER A 298 16.09 -18.49 1.47
N MET A 299 14.79 -18.47 1.70
CA MET A 299 14.10 -19.11 2.83
C MET A 299 12.78 -19.72 2.35
N CYS A 300 12.37 -20.82 2.97
CA CYS A 300 11.07 -21.47 2.75
C CYS A 300 10.16 -21.27 3.96
N PHE A 301 8.87 -21.06 3.70
CA PHE A 301 7.91 -20.69 4.73
C PHE A 301 6.63 -21.52 4.70
N VAL A 302 5.97 -21.60 5.86
CA VAL A 302 4.59 -22.09 5.99
C VAL A 302 3.76 -21.02 6.72
N PRO A 303 2.55 -20.65 6.25
CA PRO A 303 1.72 -19.67 6.95
C PRO A 303 1.39 -20.12 8.37
N ILE A 304 1.57 -19.25 9.38
CA ILE A 304 1.29 -19.63 10.78
C ILE A 304 -0.17 -20.05 10.96
N THR A 305 -1.08 -19.42 10.21
CA THR A 305 -2.52 -19.68 10.23
C THR A 305 -2.90 -21.05 9.68
N SER A 306 -2.06 -21.66 8.83
CA SER A 306 -2.28 -23.04 8.34
C SER A 306 -2.06 -24.09 9.43
N LEU A 307 -1.37 -23.73 10.52
CA LEU A 307 -1.05 -24.61 11.64
C LEU A 307 -2.04 -24.46 12.82
N LEU A 308 -3.09 -23.66 12.64
CA LEU A 308 -4.09 -23.33 13.68
C LEU A 308 -5.46 -23.98 13.43
N SER A 309 -5.55 -24.97 12.52
CA SER A 309 -6.85 -25.58 12.17
C SER A 309 -7.57 -26.11 13.41
N GLY A 310 -8.86 -25.77 13.56
CA GLY A 310 -9.69 -26.23 14.68
C GLY A 310 -9.65 -25.32 15.92
N LEU A 311 -8.78 -24.31 15.96
CA LEU A 311 -8.77 -23.34 17.08
C LEU A 311 -9.79 -22.21 16.86
N PRO A 312 -10.57 -21.84 17.90
CA PRO A 312 -11.39 -20.63 17.89
C PRO A 312 -10.54 -19.40 17.55
N GLY A 313 -11.11 -18.48 16.77
CA GLY A 313 -10.41 -17.22 16.43
C GLY A 313 -9.46 -17.29 15.22
N THR A 314 -9.15 -18.49 14.71
CA THR A 314 -8.28 -18.68 13.53
C THR A 314 -8.74 -17.87 12.31
N GLY A 315 -10.06 -17.72 12.13
CA GLY A 315 -10.63 -16.90 11.05
C GLY A 315 -10.26 -15.41 11.17
N PHE A 316 -10.28 -14.87 12.39
CA PHE A 316 -9.92 -13.47 12.65
C PHE A 316 -8.43 -13.22 12.40
N LEU A 317 -7.56 -14.09 12.93
CA LEU A 317 -6.12 -13.98 12.70
C LEU A 317 -5.77 -14.14 11.22
N SER A 318 -6.37 -15.12 10.53
CA SER A 318 -6.19 -15.29 9.09
C SER A 318 -6.61 -14.04 8.30
N HIS A 319 -7.73 -13.42 8.66
CA HIS A 319 -8.17 -12.18 8.03
C HIS A 319 -7.20 -11.02 8.30
N ALA A 320 -6.75 -10.84 9.54
CA ALA A 320 -5.78 -9.80 9.92
C ALA A 320 -4.43 -9.97 9.21
N VAL A 321 -3.87 -11.18 9.17
CA VAL A 321 -2.64 -11.50 8.43
C VAL A 321 -2.79 -11.19 6.95
N ASN A 322 -3.91 -11.56 6.33
CA ASN A 322 -4.16 -11.27 4.91
C ASN A 322 -4.24 -9.76 4.64
N LEU A 323 -4.89 -8.99 5.51
CA LEU A 323 -4.93 -7.53 5.41
C LEU A 323 -3.53 -6.92 5.57
N TYR A 324 -2.75 -7.40 6.55
CA TYR A 324 -1.39 -6.93 6.78
C TYR A 324 -0.47 -7.20 5.58
N LEU A 325 -0.46 -8.44 5.05
CA LEU A 325 0.37 -8.79 3.88
C LEU A 325 -0.05 -8.04 2.61
N ARG A 326 -1.36 -7.79 2.46
CA ARG A 326 -1.91 -7.07 1.30
C ARG A 326 -1.61 -5.58 1.35
N TYR A 327 -1.82 -4.92 2.48
CA TYR A 327 -1.73 -3.45 2.56
C TYR A 327 -0.41 -2.95 3.13
N LYS A 328 0.32 -3.80 3.86
CA LYS A 328 1.63 -3.51 4.46
C LYS A 328 1.67 -2.17 5.22
N PRO A 329 0.70 -1.89 6.12
CA PRO A 329 0.85 -0.73 7.01
C PRO A 329 2.13 -0.89 7.85
N PRO A 330 2.72 0.21 8.35
CA PRO A 330 3.76 0.13 9.38
C PRO A 330 3.30 -0.76 10.54
N ILE A 331 4.20 -1.60 11.07
CA ILE A 331 3.81 -2.60 12.09
C ILE A 331 3.30 -1.91 13.36
N GLU A 332 3.85 -0.75 13.69
CA GLU A 332 3.50 0.07 14.84
C GLU A 332 2.08 0.65 14.73
N GLU A 333 1.60 0.85 13.50
CA GLU A 333 0.27 1.38 13.19
C GLU A 333 -0.75 0.27 12.83
N LEU A 334 -0.36 -1.02 12.92
CA LEU A 334 -1.19 -2.13 12.48
C LEU A 334 -2.50 -2.24 13.28
N HIS A 335 -2.47 -2.01 14.60
CA HIS A 335 -3.67 -2.04 15.43
C HIS A 335 -4.71 -1.00 14.95
N GLN A 336 -4.29 0.26 14.75
CA GLN A 336 -5.14 1.34 14.26
C GLN A 336 -5.65 1.05 12.84
N PHE A 337 -4.80 0.47 11.99
CA PHE A 337 -5.24 0.02 10.68
C PHE A 337 -6.35 -1.04 10.76
N LEU A 338 -6.20 -2.07 11.60
CA LEU A 338 -7.18 -3.15 11.76
C LEU A 338 -8.52 -2.66 12.34
N GLU A 339 -8.51 -1.67 13.23
CA GLU A 339 -9.74 -1.02 13.73
C GLU A 339 -10.58 -0.40 12.62
N PHE A 340 -9.95 0.06 11.54
CA PHE A 340 -10.62 0.68 10.40
C PHE A 340 -10.98 -0.29 9.27
N GLN A 341 -10.67 -1.59 9.46
CA GLN A 341 -11.04 -2.66 8.50
C GLN A 341 -12.39 -3.32 8.82
N LEU A 342 -13.21 -2.66 9.64
CA LEU A 342 -14.60 -3.00 9.84
C LEU A 342 -15.41 -2.87 8.54
N PRO A 343 -16.52 -3.62 8.39
CA PRO A 343 -17.43 -3.47 7.26
C PRO A 343 -17.88 -2.01 7.10
N ARG A 344 -17.85 -1.51 5.87
CA ARG A 344 -18.31 -0.17 5.51
C ARG A 344 -19.72 -0.25 4.92
N GLN A 345 -20.57 0.67 5.34
CA GLN A 345 -21.94 0.77 4.85
C GLN A 345 -22.25 2.20 4.43
N TRP A 346 -23.29 2.35 3.60
CA TRP A 346 -23.78 3.65 3.17
C TRP A 346 -25.03 4.02 3.98
N ALA A 347 -25.09 5.25 4.46
CA ALA A 347 -26.29 5.89 4.98
C ALA A 347 -26.82 6.91 3.94
N PRO A 348 -28.11 6.91 3.62
CA PRO A 348 -29.09 5.86 3.94
C PRO A 348 -28.73 4.53 3.24
N VAL A 349 -29.09 3.40 3.87
CA VAL A 349 -28.96 2.07 3.27
C VAL A 349 -29.99 1.96 2.14
N TYR A 350 -29.64 1.31 1.02
CA TYR A 350 -30.51 1.28 -0.15
C TYR A 350 -31.90 0.68 0.13
N GLY A 351 -32.01 -0.23 1.10
CA GLY A 351 -33.27 -0.81 1.56
C GLY A 351 -34.15 0.13 2.41
N ASP A 352 -33.56 1.18 3.01
CA ASP A 352 -34.27 2.16 3.85
C ASP A 352 -34.82 3.34 3.05
N LEU A 353 -34.44 3.46 1.77
CA LEU A 353 -35.04 4.43 0.86
C LEU A 353 -36.49 4.00 0.65
N PRO A 354 -37.49 4.85 0.96
CA PRO A 354 -38.88 4.48 0.77
C PRO A 354 -39.16 4.24 -0.71
N LEU A 355 -39.13 2.98 -1.13
CA LEU A 355 -39.64 2.53 -2.43
C LEU A 355 -41.18 2.63 -2.49
N GLY A 356 -41.83 2.89 -1.35
CA GLY A 356 -43.27 3.06 -1.16
C GLY A 356 -43.74 4.53 -1.09
N LEU A 357 -45.02 4.73 -1.44
CA LEU A 357 -45.75 6.00 -1.48
C LEU A 357 -45.56 6.85 -0.21
N ARG A 358 -44.74 7.91 -0.25
CA ARG A 358 -44.79 8.98 0.76
C ARG A 358 -46.17 9.65 0.70
N ARG A 359 -47.00 9.43 1.73
CA ARG A 359 -48.33 10.05 1.93
C ARG A 359 -48.30 11.53 2.38
N ARG A 360 -47.15 12.19 2.47
CA ARG A 360 -47.07 13.64 2.73
C ARG A 360 -46.29 14.35 1.62
N LYS A 361 -47.02 15.22 0.92
CA LYS A 361 -46.58 16.11 -0.17
C LYS A 361 -45.71 17.24 0.41
N GLN A 362 -44.53 16.93 0.98
CA GLN A 362 -43.52 17.97 1.22
C GLN A 362 -43.00 18.42 -0.15
N SER A 363 -43.13 19.70 -0.49
CA SER A 363 -42.58 20.24 -1.72
C SER A 363 -41.05 20.27 -1.60
N SER A 364 -40.36 19.27 -2.14
CA SER A 364 -38.90 19.30 -2.21
C SER A 364 -38.44 20.53 -2.99
N PRO A 365 -37.47 21.31 -2.48
CA PRO A 365 -36.93 22.42 -3.24
C PRO A 365 -36.30 21.89 -4.52
N SER A 366 -36.31 22.71 -5.57
CA SER A 366 -35.80 22.30 -6.88
C SER A 366 -34.90 23.36 -7.49
N LEU A 367 -33.84 22.90 -8.13
CA LEU A 367 -32.93 23.67 -8.96
C LEU A 367 -33.33 23.53 -10.43
N GLN A 368 -33.15 24.60 -11.19
CA GLN A 368 -33.43 24.65 -12.61
C GLN A 368 -32.25 25.31 -13.33
N PHE A 369 -31.83 24.70 -14.44
CA PHE A 369 -30.60 25.07 -15.18
C PHE A 369 -30.87 25.55 -16.61
N SER A 370 -32.14 25.67 -17.01
CA SER A 370 -32.60 26.35 -18.21
C SER A 370 -34.08 26.75 -18.08
N LEU A 371 -34.54 27.78 -18.80
CA LEU A 371 -35.88 28.38 -18.67
C LEU A 371 -37.03 27.34 -18.75
N LEU A 372 -36.91 26.36 -19.64
CA LEU A 372 -37.87 25.25 -19.83
C LEU A 372 -37.24 23.87 -19.53
N GLY A 373 -36.15 23.85 -18.76
CA GLY A 373 -35.39 22.64 -18.45
C GLY A 373 -36.01 21.73 -17.40
N PRO A 374 -35.51 20.49 -17.27
CA PRO A 374 -35.89 19.60 -16.18
C PRO A 374 -35.49 20.21 -14.84
N LYS A 375 -36.36 20.04 -13.84
CA LYS A 375 -36.09 20.40 -12.45
C LYS A 375 -35.31 19.28 -11.77
N LEU A 376 -34.25 19.65 -11.06
CA LEU A 376 -33.53 18.78 -10.15
C LEU A 376 -34.05 19.04 -8.74
N TYR A 377 -34.83 18.13 -8.20
CA TYR A 377 -35.30 18.21 -6.82
C TYR A 377 -34.15 17.89 -5.87
N VAL A 378 -34.18 18.46 -4.67
CA VAL A 378 -33.14 18.26 -3.66
C VAL A 378 -33.77 17.60 -2.45
N ASN A 379 -33.22 16.46 -2.04
CA ASN A 379 -33.56 15.81 -0.78
C ASN A 379 -32.81 16.53 0.35
N THR A 380 -33.55 17.20 1.21
CA THR A 380 -33.01 17.98 2.34
C THR A 380 -32.99 17.18 3.65
N SER A 381 -33.25 15.87 3.59
CA SER A 381 -33.21 15.00 4.77
C SER A 381 -31.79 14.94 5.32
N LYS A 382 -31.66 15.05 6.65
CA LYS A 382 -30.37 14.94 7.34
C LYS A 382 -29.94 13.49 7.39
N VAL A 383 -28.81 13.18 6.76
CA VAL A 383 -28.19 11.86 6.82
C VAL A 383 -27.28 11.82 8.02
N ASP A 384 -27.48 10.81 8.88
CA ASP A 384 -26.73 10.60 10.10
C ASP A 384 -26.09 9.21 10.06
N SER A 385 -24.80 9.12 10.39
CA SER A 385 -24.06 7.85 10.50
C SER A 385 -24.30 7.13 11.83
N GLY A 386 -24.99 7.79 12.78
CA GLY A 386 -25.26 7.28 14.12
C GLY A 386 -24.00 7.24 14.97
N GLU A 387 -23.26 8.35 14.99
CA GLU A 387 -21.96 8.48 15.70
C GLU A 387 -20.96 7.43 15.25
N ARG A 388 -20.78 7.29 13.93
CA ARG A 388 -19.78 6.40 13.35
C ARG A 388 -18.88 7.17 12.41
N PRO A 389 -17.57 6.87 12.37
CA PRO A 389 -16.66 7.60 11.51
C PRO A 389 -17.05 7.48 10.04
N VAL A 390 -17.23 8.61 9.38
CA VAL A 390 -17.48 8.69 7.94
C VAL A 390 -16.14 8.55 7.21
N THR A 391 -16.05 7.59 6.28
CA THR A 391 -14.88 7.30 5.45
C THR A 391 -15.08 7.72 3.99
N GLY A 392 -16.28 8.20 3.64
CA GLY A 392 -16.56 8.68 2.29
C GLY A 392 -17.92 9.33 2.11
N LEU A 393 -18.07 9.94 0.94
CA LEU A 393 -19.19 10.79 0.55
C LEU A 393 -19.54 10.52 -0.92
N ARG A 394 -20.81 10.57 -1.26
CA ARG A 394 -21.25 10.64 -2.66
C ARG A 394 -22.51 11.46 -2.83
N LEU A 395 -22.64 12.07 -4.00
CA LEU A 395 -23.93 12.57 -4.48
C LEU A 395 -24.66 11.44 -5.19
N PHE A 396 -25.98 11.38 -5.03
CA PHE A 396 -26.80 10.32 -5.61
C PHE A 396 -28.12 10.90 -6.14
N LEU A 397 -28.69 10.27 -7.16
CA LEU A 397 -30.00 10.62 -7.71
C LEU A 397 -31.03 9.57 -7.29
N GLU A 398 -31.86 9.93 -6.32
CA GLU A 398 -32.90 9.10 -5.74
C GLU A 398 -34.24 9.19 -6.48
N GLY A 399 -35.16 8.29 -6.11
CA GLY A 399 -36.54 8.24 -6.59
C GLY A 399 -36.70 7.51 -7.91
N LYS A 400 -37.93 7.06 -8.19
CA LYS A 400 -38.26 6.30 -9.43
C LYS A 400 -37.87 7.03 -10.72
N LYS A 401 -37.84 8.36 -10.67
CA LYS A 401 -37.51 9.23 -11.81
C LYS A 401 -36.02 9.64 -11.86
N GLY A 402 -35.24 9.35 -10.82
CA GLY A 402 -33.83 9.76 -10.73
C GLY A 402 -33.63 11.26 -10.76
N ASP A 403 -34.56 12.02 -10.16
CA ASP A 403 -34.59 13.47 -10.23
C ASP A 403 -34.42 14.15 -8.86
N HIS A 404 -34.16 13.38 -7.81
CA HIS A 404 -33.90 13.88 -6.46
C HIS A 404 -32.42 13.76 -6.12
N LEU A 405 -31.71 14.89 -6.09
CA LEU A 405 -30.34 14.96 -5.61
C LEU A 405 -30.30 14.74 -4.09
N ALA A 406 -29.53 13.74 -3.67
CA ALA A 406 -29.26 13.41 -2.28
C ALA A 406 -27.75 13.30 -2.02
N ILE A 407 -27.38 13.33 -0.75
CA ILE A 407 -26.03 13.05 -0.27
C ILE A 407 -26.05 11.77 0.53
N HIS A 408 -25.06 10.90 0.34
CA HIS A 408 -24.92 9.67 1.13
C HIS A 408 -23.55 9.66 1.82
N LEU A 409 -23.52 9.09 3.01
CA LEU A 409 -22.32 8.95 3.84
C LEU A 409 -21.87 7.49 3.85
N GLN A 410 -20.62 7.21 3.51
CA GLN A 410 -20.03 5.92 3.81
C GLN A 410 -19.42 5.99 5.20
N HIS A 411 -19.78 5.05 6.07
CA HIS A 411 -19.27 5.00 7.43
C HIS A 411 -18.95 3.56 7.84
N LEU A 412 -18.16 3.43 8.91
CA LEU A 412 -17.90 2.13 9.53
C LEU A 412 -19.20 1.55 10.14
N SER A 413 -19.31 0.23 10.17
CA SER A 413 -20.46 -0.47 10.76
C SER A 413 -20.58 -0.26 12.27
N THR A 414 -19.44 -0.14 12.95
CA THR A 414 -19.32 0.23 14.37
C THR A 414 -18.29 1.35 14.52
N CYS A 415 -18.34 2.08 15.65
CA CYS A 415 -17.30 3.04 15.98
C CYS A 415 -16.07 2.30 16.54
N PRO A 416 -14.84 2.59 16.06
CA PRO A 416 -13.62 2.08 16.66
C PRO A 416 -13.55 2.41 18.16
N PRO A 417 -13.14 1.47 19.03
CA PRO A 417 -13.03 1.72 20.47
C PRO A 417 -12.10 2.88 20.83
N SER A 418 -11.08 3.12 20.01
CA SER A 418 -10.13 4.22 20.17
C SER A 418 -10.75 5.61 19.96
N LEU A 419 -11.91 5.68 19.26
CA LEU A 419 -12.61 6.92 18.93
C LEU A 419 -13.85 7.06 19.82
N HIS A 420 -13.69 7.71 20.97
CA HIS A 420 -14.83 8.12 21.79
C HIS A 420 -15.47 9.37 21.19
N LEU A 421 -16.55 9.16 20.43
CA LEU A 421 -17.31 10.24 19.79
C LEU A 421 -18.34 10.81 20.75
N SER A 422 -18.39 12.14 20.82
CA SER A 422 -19.48 12.86 21.49
C SER A 422 -20.11 13.86 20.52
N HIS A 423 -21.41 14.10 20.67
CA HIS A 423 -22.05 15.16 19.92
C HIS A 423 -21.48 16.53 20.30
N ASP A 424 -21.32 17.42 19.33
CA ASP A 424 -20.94 18.80 19.57
C ASP A 424 -22.17 19.70 19.44
N ASP A 425 -22.80 19.99 20.58
CA ASP A 425 -23.96 20.89 20.65
C ASP A 425 -23.59 22.36 20.40
N THR A 426 -22.30 22.69 20.35
CA THR A 426 -21.82 24.08 20.20
C THR A 426 -21.54 24.48 18.76
N TYR A 427 -21.54 23.52 17.82
CA TYR A 427 -21.28 23.81 16.42
C TYR A 427 -22.51 24.42 15.73
N GLU A 428 -22.46 25.72 15.51
CA GLU A 428 -23.40 26.41 14.62
C GLU A 428 -22.87 26.40 13.17
N PRO A 429 -23.59 25.79 12.21
CA PRO A 429 -23.19 25.84 10.81
C PRO A 429 -23.13 27.29 10.32
N ILE A 430 -22.00 27.70 9.73
CA ILE A 430 -21.87 29.04 9.14
C ILE A 430 -22.95 29.23 8.08
N ASP A 431 -23.83 30.21 8.30
CA ASP A 431 -25.08 30.29 7.56
C ASP A 431 -24.89 30.73 6.10
N GLU A 432 -24.01 31.70 5.86
CA GLU A 432 -23.64 32.23 4.54
C GLU A 432 -22.18 32.75 4.54
N PRO A 433 -21.38 32.45 3.51
CA PRO A 433 -20.05 33.03 3.39
C PRO A 433 -20.15 34.54 3.11
N THR A 434 -19.33 35.35 3.79
CA THR A 434 -19.28 36.82 3.62
C THR A 434 -18.91 37.22 2.19
N ASP A 435 -18.19 36.36 1.47
CA ASP A 435 -17.76 36.56 0.09
C ASP A 435 -18.72 35.90 -0.92
N LYS A 436 -19.26 36.70 -1.85
CA LYS A 436 -20.11 36.24 -2.96
C LYS A 436 -19.35 35.41 -4.00
N GLY A 437 -18.02 35.36 -3.94
CA GLY A 437 -17.15 34.58 -4.84
C GLY A 437 -17.36 33.06 -4.80
N TYR A 438 -18.05 32.55 -3.79
CA TYR A 438 -18.32 31.10 -3.63
C TYR A 438 -19.60 30.61 -4.33
N TYR A 439 -20.32 31.47 -5.06
CA TYR A 439 -21.54 31.07 -5.78
C TYR A 439 -21.23 30.83 -7.26
N GLU A 440 -21.13 29.55 -7.63
CA GLU A 440 -20.79 29.13 -9.00
C GLU A 440 -22.02 28.65 -9.77
N ALA A 441 -22.16 29.10 -11.02
CA ALA A 441 -23.23 28.65 -11.90
C ALA A 441 -22.89 27.30 -12.54
N VAL A 442 -23.83 26.35 -12.53
CA VAL A 442 -23.61 25.00 -13.10
C VAL A 442 -23.58 25.00 -14.62
N LYS A 443 -24.35 25.87 -15.28
CA LYS A 443 -24.35 26.01 -16.75
C LYS A 443 -24.26 27.47 -17.19
N TRP A 444 -25.27 28.27 -16.86
CA TRP A 444 -25.33 29.69 -17.20
C TRP A 444 -25.59 30.54 -15.95
N GLY A 445 -25.03 31.75 -15.93
CA GLY A 445 -25.04 32.64 -14.75
C GLY A 445 -26.40 33.16 -14.28
N ILE A 446 -27.47 32.94 -15.03
CA ILE A 446 -28.84 33.35 -14.67
C ILE A 446 -29.65 32.25 -13.97
N PHE A 447 -29.15 31.00 -13.96
CA PHE A 447 -29.88 29.85 -13.42
C PHE A 447 -29.41 29.48 -12.00
N SER A 448 -29.77 28.30 -11.52
CA SER A 448 -29.41 27.87 -10.16
C SER A 448 -27.89 27.76 -9.99
N HIS A 449 -27.40 28.16 -8.81
CA HIS A 449 -25.99 28.15 -8.45
C HIS A 449 -25.71 27.08 -7.39
N VAL A 450 -24.42 26.80 -7.18
CA VAL A 450 -23.90 25.94 -6.13
C VAL A 450 -22.95 26.75 -5.27
N CYS A 451 -23.10 26.66 -3.96
CA CYS A 451 -22.13 27.21 -3.02
C CYS A 451 -20.92 26.28 -2.94
N THR A 452 -19.75 26.76 -3.36
CA THR A 452 -18.48 26.01 -3.35
C THR A 452 -17.62 26.29 -2.12
N PHE A 453 -18.19 26.98 -1.13
CA PHE A 453 -17.55 27.26 0.15
C PHE A 453 -17.17 25.95 0.87
N PRO A 454 -15.92 25.81 1.35
CA PRO A 454 -15.51 24.62 2.09
C PRO A 454 -16.15 24.54 3.46
N VAL A 455 -16.86 23.44 3.73
CA VAL A 455 -17.47 23.16 5.03
C VAL A 455 -16.51 22.29 5.83
N GLN A 456 -15.97 22.85 6.91
CA GLN A 456 -15.10 22.19 7.86
C GLN A 456 -15.39 22.73 9.26
N TYR A 457 -14.96 22.02 10.29
CA TYR A 457 -15.12 22.47 11.67
C TYR A 457 -14.23 23.70 11.94
N ASN A 458 -14.82 24.77 12.49
CA ASN A 458 -14.16 26.04 12.82
C ASN A 458 -14.45 26.48 14.28
N GLY A 459 -14.70 25.52 15.20
CA GLY A 459 -15.11 25.81 16.58
C GLY A 459 -14.13 26.72 17.34
N ALA A 460 -14.67 27.57 18.22
CA ALA A 460 -13.96 28.64 18.93
C ALA A 460 -13.02 28.18 20.07
N ARG A 461 -12.93 26.87 20.34
CA ARG A 461 -12.03 26.32 21.35
C ARG A 461 -10.74 25.84 20.69
N SER A 462 -9.62 26.42 21.13
CA SER A 462 -8.26 25.92 20.87
C SER A 462 -7.93 24.64 21.66
N ASP A 463 -8.95 23.90 22.14
CA ASP A 463 -8.71 22.59 22.73
C ASP A 463 -8.45 21.62 21.59
N ASP A 464 -7.25 21.05 21.61
CA ASP A 464 -6.60 20.15 20.64
C ASP A 464 -7.42 18.93 20.16
N ALA A 465 -8.66 18.74 20.61
CA ALA A 465 -9.53 17.64 20.24
C ALA A 465 -10.02 17.73 18.78
N ALA A 466 -9.90 16.62 18.05
CA ALA A 466 -10.31 16.49 16.66
C ALA A 466 -11.84 16.46 16.53
N SER A 467 -12.35 16.96 15.40
CA SER A 467 -13.76 16.86 15.04
C SER A 467 -13.91 16.19 13.68
N ILE A 468 -14.81 15.21 13.60
CA ILE A 468 -15.08 14.42 12.39
C ILE A 468 -16.50 14.63 11.90
N VAL A 469 -16.71 14.44 10.61
CA VAL A 469 -18.04 14.48 10.00
C VAL A 469 -18.79 13.20 10.38
N THR A 470 -19.99 13.36 10.93
CA THR A 470 -20.92 12.25 11.23
C THR A 470 -22.29 12.46 10.56
N LYS A 471 -22.59 13.68 10.12
CA LYS A 471 -23.87 14.03 9.48
C LYS A 471 -23.66 14.90 8.25
N ALA A 472 -24.55 14.80 7.28
CA ALA A 472 -24.57 15.72 6.13
C ALA A 472 -25.98 15.89 5.57
N TRP A 473 -26.24 17.06 4.98
CA TRP A 473 -27.47 17.34 4.26
C TRP A 473 -27.27 18.42 3.21
N LEU A 474 -28.24 18.50 2.31
CA LEU A 474 -28.32 19.52 1.27
C LEU A 474 -29.41 20.51 1.61
N GLU A 475 -29.18 21.78 1.27
CA GLU A 475 -30.12 22.86 1.50
C GLU A 475 -30.21 23.74 0.25
N VAL A 476 -31.38 24.30 -0.04
CA VAL A 476 -31.56 25.25 -1.16
C VAL A 476 -32.07 26.56 -0.59
N LYS A 477 -31.26 27.62 -0.68
CA LYS A 477 -31.67 28.98 -0.28
C LYS A 477 -31.93 29.85 -1.51
N GLY A 478 -32.86 30.80 -1.38
CA GLY A 478 -33.10 31.84 -2.38
C GLY A 478 -32.23 33.06 -2.06
N ILE A 479 -31.32 33.43 -2.97
CA ILE A 479 -30.44 34.60 -2.84
C ILE A 479 -30.76 35.54 -4.00
N GLY A 480 -31.54 36.60 -3.72
CA GLY A 480 -32.12 37.46 -4.74
C GLY A 480 -33.03 36.66 -5.68
N MET A 481 -32.76 36.73 -6.99
CA MET A 481 -33.50 35.95 -8.01
C MET A 481 -32.96 34.53 -8.23
N ARG A 482 -31.90 34.13 -7.53
CA ARG A 482 -31.18 32.87 -7.76
C ARG A 482 -31.51 31.86 -6.67
N LYS A 483 -31.62 30.59 -7.05
CA LYS A 483 -31.61 29.47 -6.10
C LYS A 483 -30.19 28.92 -5.99
N VAL A 484 -29.70 28.76 -4.76
CA VAL A 484 -28.34 28.30 -4.50
C VAL A 484 -28.38 27.03 -3.66
N LEU A 485 -27.66 26.00 -4.12
CA LEU A 485 -27.48 24.74 -3.41
C LEU A 485 -26.33 24.87 -2.41
N PHE A 486 -26.60 24.51 -1.16
CA PHE A 486 -25.64 24.45 -0.06
C PHE A 486 -25.42 23.03 0.41
N LEU A 487 -24.18 22.73 0.77
CA LEU A 487 -23.82 21.55 1.56
C LEU A 487 -23.72 21.96 3.02
N ARG A 488 -24.26 21.12 3.89
CA ARG A 488 -24.16 21.25 5.34
C ARG A 488 -23.61 19.98 5.94
N LEU A 489 -22.76 20.12 6.95
CA LEU A 489 -22.13 19.01 7.67
C LEU A 489 -22.44 19.15 9.16
N GLY A 490 -22.65 18.02 9.82
CA GLY A 490 -22.67 17.92 11.27
C GLY A 490 -21.44 17.16 11.75
N PHE A 491 -20.87 17.63 12.85
CA PHE A 491 -19.63 17.13 13.40
C PHE A 491 -19.84 16.45 14.75
N SER A 492 -18.99 15.49 15.05
CA SER A 492 -18.82 14.91 16.38
C SER A 492 -17.38 15.13 16.83
N ARG A 493 -17.19 15.43 18.11
CA ARG A 493 -15.87 15.60 18.72
C ARG A 493 -15.28 14.24 19.08
N VAL A 494 -13.96 14.14 18.95
CA VAL A 494 -13.16 12.99 19.39
C VAL A 494 -12.25 13.49 20.51
N ALA A 495 -12.70 13.38 21.76
CA ALA A 495 -11.98 13.97 22.90
C ALA A 495 -10.56 13.41 23.05
N SER A 496 -10.37 12.13 22.72
CA SER A 496 -9.11 11.40 22.87
C SER A 496 -8.11 11.62 21.73
N ALA A 497 -8.41 12.41 20.71
CA ALA A 497 -7.57 12.44 19.50
C ALA A 497 -7.31 13.83 18.93
N VAL A 498 -6.12 14.01 18.35
CA VAL A 498 -5.70 15.21 17.62
C VAL A 498 -5.61 14.94 16.12
N THR A 499 -5.75 15.98 15.29
CA THR A 499 -5.55 15.84 13.85
C THR A 499 -4.07 15.87 13.48
N ARG A 500 -3.49 14.72 13.14
CA ARG A 500 -2.06 14.59 12.75
C ARG A 500 -1.79 15.11 11.34
N ARG A 501 -2.66 14.74 10.39
CA ARG A 501 -2.50 15.07 8.96
C ARG A 501 -3.86 15.24 8.34
N SER A 502 -4.05 16.30 7.56
CA SER A 502 -5.26 16.49 6.76
C SER A 502 -4.95 16.85 5.32
N GLY A 503 -5.86 16.52 4.40
CA GLY A 503 -5.72 16.85 2.99
C GLY A 503 -7.04 16.71 2.25
N TRP A 504 -7.30 17.65 1.35
CA TRP A 504 -8.41 17.54 0.41
C TRP A 504 -8.17 16.39 -0.57
N ASP A 505 -9.26 15.83 -1.07
CA ASP A 505 -9.18 14.82 -2.11
C ASP A 505 -8.70 15.43 -3.42
N ASN A 506 -7.38 15.33 -3.65
CA ASN A 506 -6.76 15.59 -4.93
C ASN A 506 -6.87 14.32 -5.76
N LEU A 507 -8.10 14.00 -6.21
CA LEU A 507 -8.24 13.22 -7.43
C LEU A 507 -7.46 13.97 -8.50
N SER A 508 -6.45 13.32 -9.06
CA SER A 508 -5.55 13.84 -10.09
C SER A 508 -6.27 14.72 -11.13
N SER A 509 -6.28 16.02 -10.87
CA SER A 509 -6.20 17.04 -11.89
C SER A 509 -4.93 17.80 -11.58
N ILE A 510 -3.96 17.74 -12.49
CA ILE A 510 -2.89 18.73 -12.58
C ILE A 510 -3.58 20.07 -12.87
N SER A 511 -4.15 20.69 -11.83
CA SER A 511 -4.51 22.10 -11.85
C SER A 511 -3.21 22.80 -11.50
N ARG A 512 -2.52 23.25 -12.54
CA ARG A 512 -1.46 24.23 -12.37
C ARG A 512 -2.05 25.37 -11.53
N LYS A 513 -1.35 25.69 -10.43
CA LYS A 513 -1.56 26.88 -9.61
C LYS A 513 -1.97 28.05 -10.52
N SER A 514 -3.21 28.52 -10.43
CA SER A 514 -3.54 29.86 -10.95
C SER A 514 -3.30 30.84 -9.81
N GLY A 515 -2.04 31.25 -9.69
CA GLY A 515 -1.69 32.48 -9.02
C GLY A 515 -2.39 33.64 -9.72
N VAL A 516 -2.82 34.58 -8.90
CA VAL A 516 -3.36 35.88 -9.26
C VAL A 516 -2.39 36.58 -10.22
N PHE A 517 -2.92 37.37 -11.17
CA PHE A 517 -2.25 38.16 -12.23
C PHE A 517 -1.98 37.44 -13.57
N SER A 518 -2.95 37.55 -14.49
CA SER A 518 -2.64 37.85 -15.90
C SER A 518 -3.88 38.45 -16.56
N MET A 519 -3.81 39.75 -16.80
CA MET A 519 -4.73 40.50 -17.65
C MET A 519 -4.06 40.68 -19.02
N ILE A 520 -4.85 40.63 -20.09
CA ILE A 520 -4.58 41.05 -21.48
C ILE A 520 -3.85 40.03 -22.38
N SER A 521 -4.58 39.41 -23.31
CA SER A 521 -4.42 39.65 -24.75
C SER A 521 -5.27 38.71 -25.61
N THR A 522 -5.89 39.31 -26.62
CA THR A 522 -6.81 38.76 -27.62
C THR A 522 -6.09 38.09 -28.80
N ARG A 523 -6.71 36.99 -29.26
CA ARG A 523 -6.88 36.52 -30.66
C ARG A 523 -5.68 35.97 -31.47
N LEU A 524 -6.05 34.95 -32.26
CA LEU A 524 -5.40 34.33 -33.44
C LEU A 524 -4.31 33.26 -33.17
N SER A 525 -4.68 31.99 -33.34
CA SER A 525 -4.03 31.05 -34.27
C SER A 525 -4.82 29.74 -34.33
N ALA A 526 -5.50 29.53 -35.45
CA ALA A 526 -5.99 28.24 -35.89
C ALA A 526 -4.80 27.44 -36.48
N GLY A 527 -4.69 26.15 -36.15
CA GLY A 527 -3.75 25.26 -36.83
C GLY A 527 -3.20 24.13 -35.97
N LEU A 528 -3.78 22.94 -36.17
CA LEU A 528 -3.13 21.61 -36.13
C LEU A 528 -2.47 21.16 -34.81
N SER A 529 -3.17 20.29 -34.06
CA SER A 529 -2.55 19.26 -33.23
C SER A 529 -3.49 18.05 -33.05
N PRO A 530 -2.96 16.82 -32.90
CA PRO A 530 -3.68 15.58 -33.15
C PRO A 530 -4.53 15.14 -31.95
N ASN A 531 -5.65 14.46 -32.25
CA ASN A 531 -6.53 13.79 -31.29
C ASN A 531 -5.75 12.93 -30.29
N PRO A 532 -5.90 13.14 -28.96
CA PRO A 532 -5.58 12.09 -28.00
C PRO A 532 -6.68 11.03 -28.06
N THR A 533 -6.29 9.85 -28.53
CA THR A 533 -7.07 8.62 -28.50
C THR A 533 -7.67 8.39 -27.12
N ALA A 534 -8.96 8.07 -27.11
CA ALA A 534 -9.74 7.74 -25.93
C ALA A 534 -9.09 6.58 -25.15
N MET A 535 -8.41 6.90 -24.06
CA MET A 535 -8.07 5.91 -23.03
C MET A 535 -9.40 5.40 -22.44
N LYS A 536 -9.73 4.13 -22.74
CA LYS A 536 -10.80 3.41 -22.05
C LYS A 536 -10.58 3.51 -20.53
N PRO A 537 -11.63 3.74 -19.72
CA PRO A 537 -11.50 3.70 -18.26
C PRO A 537 -11.05 2.28 -17.86
N GLN A 538 -9.94 2.21 -17.12
CA GLN A 538 -9.43 0.96 -16.58
C GLN A 538 -10.49 0.29 -15.70
N SER A 539 -10.70 -1.01 -15.88
CA SER A 539 -11.36 -1.85 -14.88
C SER A 539 -10.54 -1.77 -13.59
N LYS A 540 -11.11 -1.26 -12.51
CA LYS A 540 -10.58 -1.49 -11.16
C LYS A 540 -10.33 -2.99 -11.05
N ILE A 541 -9.10 -3.40 -10.75
CA ILE A 541 -8.78 -4.78 -10.43
C ILE A 541 -9.40 -5.03 -9.06
N ASP A 542 -10.65 -5.49 -9.05
CA ASP A 542 -11.38 -5.79 -7.83
C ASP A 542 -11.17 -7.27 -7.50
N ILE A 543 -10.28 -7.54 -6.55
CA ILE A 543 -9.99 -8.91 -6.06
C ILE A 543 -10.97 -9.29 -4.94
N ASN A 544 -11.84 -8.37 -4.50
CA ASN A 544 -12.84 -8.67 -3.49
C ASN A 544 -14.11 -9.23 -4.16
N SER A 545 -14.11 -10.53 -4.49
CA SER A 545 -15.27 -11.22 -5.07
C SER A 545 -16.47 -11.39 -4.11
N ALA A 546 -16.44 -10.78 -2.92
CA ALA A 546 -17.46 -10.97 -1.87
C ALA A 546 -18.47 -9.81 -1.73
N VAL A 547 -18.35 -8.74 -2.53
CA VAL A 547 -19.30 -7.62 -2.46
C VAL A 547 -19.65 -7.21 -3.88
N TYR A 548 -20.95 -7.22 -4.22
CA TYR A 548 -21.47 -6.65 -5.47
C TYR A 548 -20.91 -5.21 -5.62
N PRO A 549 -20.00 -4.94 -6.57
CA PRO A 549 -19.42 -3.61 -6.73
C PRO A 549 -20.39 -2.65 -7.44
N GLY A 550 -21.43 -3.20 -8.06
CA GLY A 550 -22.53 -2.46 -8.63
C GLY A 550 -23.48 -2.03 -7.53
N GLY A 551 -23.38 -0.77 -7.11
CA GLY A 551 -24.59 -0.07 -6.69
C GLY A 551 -25.68 -0.24 -7.77
N PRO A 552 -26.96 -0.18 -7.38
CA PRO A 552 -28.09 -0.40 -8.29
C PRO A 552 -27.98 0.50 -9.52
N SER A 553 -28.40 -0.03 -10.68
CA SER A 553 -28.27 0.63 -11.97
C SER A 553 -28.81 2.07 -11.93
N PRO A 554 -28.11 3.04 -12.54
CA PRO A 554 -28.56 4.42 -12.52
C PRO A 554 -29.96 4.55 -13.15
N PRO A 555 -30.81 5.45 -12.63
CA PRO A 555 -32.15 5.65 -13.17
C PRO A 555 -32.15 6.14 -14.63
N VAL A 556 -33.23 5.81 -15.35
CA VAL A 556 -33.39 5.77 -16.82
C VAL A 556 -33.41 7.16 -17.52
N LYS A 557 -32.94 8.25 -16.89
CA LYS A 557 -32.93 9.61 -17.52
C LYS A 557 -31.53 10.16 -17.81
N PRO A 558 -31.06 10.15 -19.07
CA PRO A 558 -29.71 10.63 -19.44
C PRO A 558 -29.49 12.14 -19.23
N LYS A 559 -30.56 12.97 -19.23
CA LYS A 559 -30.43 14.43 -19.15
C LYS A 559 -30.01 14.95 -17.77
N LEU A 560 -30.49 14.35 -16.66
CA LEU A 560 -30.11 14.78 -15.30
C LEU A 560 -28.78 14.18 -14.85
N LEU A 561 -28.42 12.99 -15.36
CA LEU A 561 -27.09 12.39 -15.20
C LEU A 561 -25.96 13.29 -15.76
N SER A 562 -26.28 14.16 -16.71
CA SER A 562 -25.33 15.15 -17.24
C SER A 562 -25.01 16.30 -16.27
N LEU A 563 -25.77 16.47 -15.18
CA LEU A 563 -25.66 17.59 -14.24
C LEU A 563 -24.97 17.24 -12.93
N VAL A 564 -24.86 15.96 -12.58
CA VAL A 564 -24.32 15.50 -11.28
C VAL A 564 -23.25 14.47 -11.52
N ASP A 565 -22.09 14.66 -10.88
CA ASP A 565 -21.06 13.65 -10.75
C ASP A 565 -21.37 12.77 -9.53
N MET A 566 -21.75 11.51 -9.80
CA MET A 566 -22.08 10.52 -8.78
C MET A 566 -20.87 9.68 -8.37
N LYS A 567 -19.65 10.07 -8.75
CA LYS A 567 -18.43 9.39 -8.35
C LYS A 567 -18.31 9.38 -6.83
N GLU A 568 -18.08 8.19 -6.28
CA GLU A 568 -17.83 8.02 -4.85
C GLU A 568 -16.48 8.61 -4.46
N VAL A 569 -16.49 9.45 -3.43
CA VAL A 569 -15.30 10.02 -2.81
C VAL A 569 -15.06 9.24 -1.54
N VAL A 570 -14.19 8.23 -1.61
CA VAL A 570 -13.93 7.29 -0.51
C VAL A 570 -12.43 7.15 -0.30
N ARG A 571 -12.00 6.99 0.96
CA ARG A 571 -10.66 6.52 1.30
C ARG A 571 -10.77 5.32 2.24
N GLY A 572 -9.99 4.29 1.94
CA GLY A 572 -9.96 3.03 2.69
C GLY A 572 -8.55 2.44 2.69
N PRO A 573 -8.39 1.11 2.86
CA PRO A 573 -7.08 0.48 3.07
C PRO A 573 -6.14 0.61 1.87
N GLU A 574 -6.70 0.78 0.67
CA GLU A 574 -5.95 1.02 -0.57
C GLU A 574 -5.14 2.33 -0.55
N VAL A 575 -5.46 3.25 0.36
CA VAL A 575 -4.74 4.53 0.52
C VAL A 575 -4.03 4.52 1.87
N PRO A 576 -2.71 4.26 1.92
CA PRO A 576 -1.96 4.26 3.16
C PRO A 576 -2.13 5.57 3.95
N PRO A 577 -2.25 5.51 5.29
CA PRO A 577 -2.08 4.32 6.13
C PRO A 577 -3.37 3.49 6.31
N GLY A 578 -4.49 3.85 5.66
CA GLY A 578 -5.68 3.01 5.57
C GLY A 578 -6.81 3.29 6.57
N TYR A 579 -6.61 4.22 7.50
CA TYR A 579 -7.56 4.60 8.56
C TYR A 579 -8.02 6.07 8.45
N TRP A 580 -8.55 6.44 7.28
CA TRP A 580 -8.95 7.83 7.00
C TRP A 580 -10.36 8.14 7.47
N VAL A 581 -10.54 9.33 8.08
CA VAL A 581 -11.86 9.89 8.41
C VAL A 581 -12.12 11.18 7.64
N VAL A 582 -13.39 11.47 7.36
CA VAL A 582 -13.81 12.74 6.75
C VAL A 582 -13.93 13.81 7.84
N THR A 583 -13.26 14.95 7.65
CA THR A 583 -13.31 16.12 8.56
C THR A 583 -13.82 17.39 7.90
N GLY A 584 -14.23 17.29 6.63
CA GLY A 584 -14.85 18.38 5.90
C GLY A 584 -15.21 17.96 4.49
N ALA A 585 -15.99 18.79 3.80
CA ALA A 585 -16.37 18.57 2.42
C ALA A 585 -16.78 19.88 1.75
N LYS A 586 -16.83 19.87 0.43
CA LYS A 586 -17.32 21.00 -0.36
C LYS A 586 -17.96 20.53 -1.66
N LEU A 587 -18.93 21.30 -2.13
CA LEU A 587 -19.43 21.13 -3.50
C LEU A 587 -18.47 21.81 -4.48
N CYS A 588 -18.44 21.32 -5.72
CA CYS A 588 -17.64 21.86 -6.80
C CYS A 588 -18.45 21.81 -8.10
N VAL A 589 -18.26 22.80 -8.97
CA VAL A 589 -18.77 22.76 -10.34
C VAL A 589 -17.62 22.40 -11.28
N ASN A 590 -17.61 21.16 -11.79
CA ASN A 590 -16.57 20.67 -12.70
C ASN A 590 -17.20 20.34 -14.06
N ALA A 591 -16.74 20.99 -15.12
CA ALA A 591 -17.26 20.79 -16.49
C ALA A 591 -18.81 20.83 -16.58
N GLY A 592 -19.42 21.74 -15.81
CA GLY A 592 -20.87 21.91 -15.75
C GLY A 592 -21.64 20.84 -14.97
N LYS A 593 -20.94 20.07 -14.13
CA LYS A 593 -21.53 19.10 -13.20
C LYS A 593 -21.33 19.49 -11.74
N ILE A 594 -22.35 19.26 -10.94
CA ILE A 594 -22.28 19.32 -9.47
C ILE A 594 -21.52 18.08 -9.00
N SER A 595 -20.43 18.30 -8.29
CA SER A 595 -19.58 17.25 -7.73
C SER A 595 -19.27 17.56 -6.26
N ILE A 596 -18.77 16.56 -5.54
CA ILE A 596 -18.37 16.71 -4.14
C ILE A 596 -16.87 16.40 -3.99
N LYS A 597 -16.21 17.11 -3.08
CA LYS A 597 -14.85 16.79 -2.61
C LYS A 597 -14.88 16.65 -1.09
N ALA A 598 -14.13 15.68 -0.58
CA ALA A 598 -13.97 15.46 0.85
C ALA A 598 -12.59 15.93 1.31
N LYS A 599 -12.51 16.39 2.56
CA LYS A 599 -11.27 16.58 3.30
C LYS A 599 -11.11 15.37 4.22
N TYR A 600 -10.00 14.67 4.07
CA TYR A 600 -9.66 13.51 4.88
C TYR A 600 -8.58 13.84 5.89
N SER A 601 -8.69 13.25 7.06
CA SER A 601 -7.68 13.39 8.11
C SER A 601 -7.30 12.06 8.72
N LEU A 602 -6.09 12.01 9.25
CA LEU A 602 -5.60 10.99 10.16
C LEU A 602 -5.67 11.55 11.57
N LEU A 603 -6.24 10.76 12.47
CA LEU A 603 -6.33 11.08 13.88
C LEU A 603 -5.24 10.32 14.64
N THR A 604 -4.62 10.99 15.60
CA THR A 604 -3.72 10.37 16.57
C THR A 604 -4.39 10.44 17.92
N VAL A 605 -4.58 9.27 18.55
CA VAL A 605 -5.08 9.21 19.93
C VAL A 605 -3.95 9.64 20.86
N VAL A 606 -4.23 10.61 21.73
CA VAL A 606 -3.30 11.09 22.74
C VAL A 606 -3.58 10.30 24.02
N SER A 607 -2.59 9.54 24.52
CA SER A 607 -2.69 8.92 25.84
C SER A 607 -2.57 10.00 26.91
N GLU A 608 -3.33 9.91 28.00
CA GLU A 608 -3.25 10.85 29.13
C GLU A 608 -1.82 10.94 29.72
N ASP A 609 -0.99 9.91 29.56
CA ASP A 609 0.42 9.88 29.96
C ASP A 609 1.34 10.84 29.17
N SER A 610 0.85 11.41 28.07
CA SER A 610 1.60 12.35 27.21
C SER A 610 1.38 13.82 27.60
N LEU A 611 0.49 14.08 28.55
CA LEU A 611 0.04 15.42 28.97
C LEU A 611 0.61 15.84 30.34
N VAL A 612 1.69 15.21 30.80
CA VAL A 612 2.38 15.56 32.05
C VAL A 612 3.73 16.22 31.77
#